data_AF-N2IQI1-F1
#
_entry.id   AF-N2IQI1-F1
#
_cell.length_a   1.000
_cell.length_b   1.000
_cell.length_c   1.000
_cell.angle_alpha   90.00
_cell.angle_beta   90.00
_cell.angle_gamma   90.00
#
_symmetry.space_group_name_H-M   'P 1'
#
loop_
_entity.id
_entity.type
_entity.pdbx_description
1 polymer ?
#
loop_
_entity_poly.entity_id
_entity_poly.type
_entity_poly.pdbx_seq_one_letter_code
_entity_poly.pdbx_strand_id
1 'polypeptide(L)'
;MVVVTAQDEIIENLRLFEDYLCEGTDDEQLYCSDLIRKGKCLIAYKVGQELRFAPSRYIGYTNNSIQSHSEDAGNGRDTTPAISKLLGKLVENSDLDQNILNTAKA
;
A
#
# COMPACT_ATOMS: atom_id res chain seq x y z
N MET A 1 2.79 3.26 15.47
CA MET A 1 1.80 2.22 15.05
C MET A 1 2.24 0.79 15.34
N VAL A 2 1.31 -0.17 15.44
CA VAL A 2 1.58 -1.64 15.59
C VAL A 2 1.62 -2.29 14.21
N VAL A 3 2.65 -3.10 13.93
CA VAL A 3 2.81 -3.79 12.64
C VAL A 3 1.91 -5.02 12.53
N VAL A 4 1.51 -5.34 11.30
CA VAL A 4 0.77 -6.56 10.99
C VAL A 4 1.54 -7.83 11.38
N THR A 5 0.79 -8.85 11.78
CA THR A 5 1.29 -10.17 12.21
C THR A 5 0.60 -11.34 11.51
N ALA A 6 -0.47 -11.08 10.75
CA ALA A 6 -1.17 -12.03 9.92
C ALA A 6 -1.43 -11.47 8.50
N GLN A 7 -1.58 -12.37 7.52
CA GLN A 7 -1.89 -11.97 6.14
C GLN A 7 -3.28 -11.31 6.01
N ASP A 8 -4.25 -11.74 6.83
CA ASP A 8 -5.61 -11.19 6.81
C ASP A 8 -5.61 -9.69 7.12
N GLU A 9 -4.76 -9.22 8.03
CA GLU A 9 -4.63 -7.79 8.35
C GLU A 9 -4.10 -6.99 7.15
N ILE A 10 -3.20 -7.57 6.36
CA ILE A 10 -2.72 -6.95 5.11
C ILE A 10 -3.87 -6.88 4.09
N ILE A 11 -4.66 -7.95 3.98
CA ILE A 11 -5.80 -8.00 3.06
C ILE A 11 -6.87 -6.97 3.46
N GLU A 12 -7.16 -6.81 4.75
CA GLU A 12 -8.09 -5.79 5.25
C GLU A 12 -7.60 -4.38 4.95
N ASN A 13 -6.33 -4.09 5.21
CA ASN A 13 -5.73 -2.80 4.86
C ASN A 13 -5.75 -2.53 3.35
N LEU A 14 -5.50 -3.57 2.53
CA LEU A 14 -5.57 -3.44 1.07
C LEU A 14 -7.00 -3.14 0.61
N ARG A 15 -8.02 -3.81 1.16
CA ARG A 15 -9.42 -3.55 0.84
C ARG A 15 -9.79 -2.11 1.17
N LEU A 16 -9.46 -1.65 2.38
CA LEU A 16 -9.75 -0.27 2.79
C LEU A 16 -9.00 0.75 1.91
N PHE A 17 -7.73 0.49 1.58
CA PHE A 17 -6.95 1.34 0.69
C PHE A 17 -7.57 1.41 -0.72
N GLU A 18 -8.05 0.29 -1.25
CA GLU A 18 -8.73 0.20 -2.54
C GLU A 18 -10.07 0.93 -2.53
N ASP A 19 -10.85 0.79 -1.46
CA ASP A 19 -12.10 1.52 -1.28
C ASP A 19 -11.84 3.02 -1.34
N TYR A 20 -10.80 3.53 -0.64
CA TYR A 20 -10.39 4.94 -0.74
C TYR A 20 -9.93 5.34 -2.15
N LEU A 21 -9.19 4.47 -2.83
CA LEU A 21 -8.61 4.77 -4.14
C LEU A 21 -9.64 4.77 -5.27
N CYS A 22 -10.67 3.92 -5.19
CA CYS A 22 -11.65 3.71 -6.27
C CYS A 22 -13.01 4.35 -5.99
N GLU A 23 -13.48 4.27 -4.74
CA GLU A 23 -14.84 4.65 -4.36
C GLU A 23 -14.86 5.80 -3.33
N GLY A 24 -13.68 6.25 -2.88
CA GLY A 24 -13.52 7.35 -1.93
C GLY A 24 -13.84 8.72 -2.53
N THR A 25 -13.86 9.73 -1.68
CA THR A 25 -13.93 11.14 -2.10
C THR A 25 -12.70 11.56 -2.90
N ASP A 26 -12.80 12.66 -3.66
CA ASP A 26 -11.67 13.20 -4.44
C ASP A 26 -10.40 13.40 -3.59
N ASP A 27 -10.56 13.85 -2.34
CA ASP A 27 -9.44 14.04 -1.40
C ASP A 27 -8.80 12.71 -0.97
N GLU A 28 -9.62 11.67 -0.72
CA GLU A 28 -9.13 10.33 -0.35
C GLU A 28 -8.41 9.66 -1.53
N GLN A 29 -8.98 9.76 -2.73
CA GLN A 29 -8.37 9.25 -3.95
C GLN A 29 -7.05 9.95 -4.25
N LEU A 30 -7.00 11.28 -4.12
CA LEU A 30 -5.79 12.07 -4.30
C LEU A 30 -4.73 11.69 -3.25
N TYR A 31 -5.12 11.51 -1.98
CA TYR A 31 -4.22 11.09 -0.92
C TYR A 31 -3.59 9.72 -1.21
N CYS A 32 -4.40 8.71 -1.54
CA CYS A 32 -3.93 7.37 -1.89
C CYS A 32 -3.01 7.39 -3.12
N SER A 33 -3.41 8.11 -4.17
CA SER A 33 -2.61 8.29 -5.39
C SER A 33 -1.25 8.92 -5.09
N ASP A 34 -1.21 9.92 -4.22
CA ASP A 34 0.05 10.55 -3.80
C ASP A 34 0.94 9.62 -2.98
N LEU A 35 0.36 8.75 -2.14
CA LEU A 35 1.13 7.75 -1.40
C LEU A 35 1.77 6.72 -2.34
N ILE A 36 1.06 6.27 -3.38
CA ILE A 36 1.62 5.37 -4.40
C ILE A 36 2.75 6.08 -5.13
N ARG A 37 2.52 7.30 -5.62
CA ARG A 37 3.49 8.09 -6.38
C ARG A 37 4.77 8.40 -5.60
N LYS A 38 4.67 8.67 -4.31
CA LYS A 38 5.81 9.00 -3.43
C LYS A 38 6.42 7.77 -2.74
N GLY A 39 5.77 6.61 -2.85
CA GLY A 39 6.17 5.38 -2.18
C GLY A 39 7.51 4.85 -2.70
N LYS A 40 8.41 4.50 -1.77
CA LYS A 40 9.70 3.85 -2.11
C LYS A 40 9.63 2.33 -2.18
N CYS A 41 8.66 1.75 -1.49
CA CYS A 41 8.43 0.32 -1.44
C CYS A 41 6.94 0.10 -1.59
N LEU A 42 6.56 -0.55 -2.68
CA LEU A 42 5.18 -0.82 -3.04
C LEU A 42 4.96 -2.32 -3.06
N ILE A 43 3.74 -2.71 -2.69
CA ILE A 43 3.29 -4.09 -2.75
C ILE A 43 2.41 -4.20 -3.99
N ALA A 44 2.78 -5.12 -4.88
CA ALA A 44 2.00 -5.45 -6.06
C ALA A 44 0.99 -6.54 -5.72
N TYR A 45 -0.27 -6.35 -6.11
CA TYR A 45 -1.35 -7.31 -5.91
C TYR A 45 -2.27 -7.32 -7.14
N LYS A 46 -3.09 -8.36 -7.25
CA LYS A 46 -4.05 -8.50 -8.34
C LYS A 46 -5.47 -8.25 -7.86
N VAL A 47 -6.20 -7.45 -8.61
CA VAL A 47 -7.65 -7.29 -8.48
C VAL A 47 -8.26 -7.69 -9.82
N GLY A 48 -8.90 -8.86 -9.86
CA GLY A 48 -9.32 -9.47 -11.11
C GLY A 48 -8.13 -9.75 -12.04
N GLN A 49 -8.09 -9.10 -13.20
CA GLN A 49 -6.99 -9.20 -14.17
C GLN A 49 -5.98 -8.04 -14.07
N GLU A 50 -6.25 -7.04 -13.24
CA GLU A 50 -5.42 -5.85 -13.12
C GLU A 50 -4.34 -6.02 -12.07
N LEU A 51 -3.15 -5.53 -12.39
CA LEU A 51 -2.05 -5.39 -11.44
C LEU A 51 -2.13 -4.02 -10.78
N ARG A 52 -2.27 -4.00 -9.45
CA ARG A 52 -2.41 -2.79 -8.63
C ARG A 52 -1.26 -2.70 -7.62
N PHE A 53 -1.11 -1.52 -7.02
CA PHE A 53 0.01 -1.20 -6.13
C PHE A 53 -0.45 -0.41 -4.91
N ALA A 54 0.09 -0.77 -3.74
CA ALA A 54 -0.16 -0.07 -2.49
C ALA A 54 1.14 0.18 -1.72
N PRO A 55 1.26 1.27 -0.95
CA PRO A 55 2.45 1.58 -0.17
C PRO A 55 2.65 0.57 0.95
N SER A 56 3.84 -0.05 1.05
CA SER A 56 4.15 -1.01 2.13
C SER A 56 4.00 -0.39 3.52
N ARG A 57 4.33 0.90 3.65
CA ARG A 57 4.16 1.64 4.90
C ARG A 57 2.70 1.82 5.30
N TYR A 58 1.80 1.95 4.33
CA TYR A 58 0.37 2.05 4.62
C TYR A 58 -0.18 0.69 5.04
N ILE A 59 0.06 -0.35 4.24
CA ILE A 59 -0.58 -1.65 4.46
C ILE A 59 0.06 -2.49 5.57
N GLY A 60 1.24 -2.11 6.05
CA GLY A 60 2.02 -2.88 7.03
C GLY A 60 1.70 -2.60 8.50
N TYR A 61 0.73 -1.73 8.79
CA TYR A 61 0.29 -1.42 10.15
C TYR A 61 -1.15 -1.86 10.36
N THR A 62 -1.47 -2.38 11.54
CA THR A 62 -2.82 -2.86 11.88
C THR A 62 -3.82 -1.70 11.90
N ASN A 63 -5.04 -1.93 11.39
CA ASN A 63 -6.15 -0.96 11.41
C ASN A 63 -5.77 0.42 10.85
N ASN A 64 -5.01 0.45 9.75
CA ASN A 64 -4.51 1.71 9.21
C ASN A 64 -5.53 2.30 8.22
N SER A 65 -6.16 3.41 8.58
CA SER A 65 -7.00 4.24 7.72
C SER A 65 -6.25 5.47 7.23
N ILE A 66 -6.82 6.25 6.30
CA ILE A 66 -6.23 7.54 5.91
C ILE A 66 -6.08 8.46 7.13
N GLN A 67 -7.08 8.49 8.01
CA GLN A 67 -7.02 9.31 9.22
C GLN A 67 -5.83 8.91 10.10
N SER A 68 -5.72 7.63 10.49
CA SER A 68 -4.62 7.18 11.35
C SER A 68 -3.26 7.35 10.67
N HIS A 69 -3.19 7.13 9.36
CA HIS A 69 -1.93 7.30 8.61
C HIS A 69 -1.51 8.76 8.48
N SER A 70 -2.47 9.68 8.38
CA SER A 70 -2.19 11.13 8.33
C SER A 70 -1.68 11.66 9.67
N GLU A 71 -2.13 11.08 10.79
CA GLU A 71 -1.71 11.43 12.15
C GLU A 71 -0.36 10.81 12.52
N ASP A 72 -0.17 9.52 12.23
CA ASP A 72 1.09 8.78 12.41
C ASP A 72 1.31 7.85 11.21
N ALA A 73 2.08 8.30 10.22
CA ALA A 73 2.41 7.49 9.05
C ALA A 73 3.33 6.30 9.36
N GLY A 74 3.92 6.26 10.57
CA GLY A 74 4.93 5.31 10.97
C GLY A 74 6.18 5.33 10.07
N ASN A 75 6.92 4.22 10.08
CA ASN A 75 8.17 4.04 9.37
C ASN A 75 8.18 2.77 8.52
N GLY A 76 8.56 2.91 7.25
CA GLY A 76 8.74 1.79 6.33
C GLY A 76 9.74 0.73 6.83
N ARG A 77 10.69 1.11 7.70
CA ARG A 77 11.66 0.18 8.29
C ARG A 77 11.04 -0.85 9.23
N ASP A 78 9.85 -0.56 9.78
CA ASP A 78 9.15 -1.48 10.67
C ASP A 78 8.22 -2.41 9.87
N THR A 79 7.54 -1.86 8.86
CA THR A 79 6.59 -2.61 8.03
C THR A 79 7.26 -3.55 7.04
N THR A 80 8.42 -3.17 6.50
CA THR A 80 9.15 -3.98 5.50
C THR A 80 9.51 -5.39 6.04
N PRO A 81 10.10 -5.54 7.25
CA PRO A 81 10.33 -6.87 7.85
C PRO A 81 9.04 -7.63 8.17
N ALA A 82 8.01 -6.95 8.68
CA ALA A 82 6.73 -7.57 9.03
C ALA A 82 6.04 -8.17 7.80
N ILE A 83 5.91 -7.38 6.73
CA ILE A 83 5.37 -7.83 5.44
C ILE A 83 6.23 -8.95 4.85
N SER A 84 7.56 -8.81 4.90
CA SER A 84 8.47 -9.83 4.34
C SER A 84 8.34 -11.18 5.03
N LYS A 85 8.04 -11.18 6.34
CA LYS A 85 7.80 -12.41 7.11
C LYS A 85 6.50 -13.10 6.69
N LEU A 86 5.49 -12.33 6.27
CA LEU A 86 4.15 -12.82 5.95
C LEU A 86 3.99 -13.21 4.48
N LEU A 87 4.55 -12.42 3.55
CA LEU A 87 4.37 -12.59 2.11
C LEU A 87 5.63 -13.12 1.39
N GLY A 88 6.75 -13.22 2.10
CA GLY A 88 8.06 -13.56 1.53
C GLY A 88 8.90 -12.31 1.21
N LYS A 89 10.13 -12.55 0.78
CA LYS A 89 11.13 -11.49 0.60
C LYS A 89 10.69 -10.47 -0.47
N LEU A 90 10.73 -9.19 -0.11
CA LEU A 90 10.56 -8.10 -1.07
C LEU A 90 11.75 -8.06 -2.04
N VAL A 91 11.44 -7.92 -3.32
CA VAL A 91 12.42 -7.90 -4.42
C VAL A 91 12.26 -6.64 -5.23
N GLU A 92 13.38 -6.12 -5.73
CA GLU A 92 13.36 -5.06 -6.74
C GLU A 92 12.98 -5.68 -8.09
N ASN A 93 12.11 -5.00 -8.84
CA ASN A 93 11.66 -5.47 -10.14
C ASN A 93 11.46 -4.27 -11.09
N SER A 94 12.42 -4.08 -11.99
CA SER A 94 12.45 -2.96 -12.93
C SER A 94 11.26 -2.92 -13.89
N ASP A 95 10.67 -4.07 -14.22
CA ASP A 95 9.51 -4.13 -15.13
C ASP A 95 8.25 -3.62 -14.42
N LEU A 96 8.13 -3.87 -13.12
CA LEU A 96 7.03 -3.34 -12.29
C LEU A 96 7.17 -1.84 -12.04
N ASP A 97 8.40 -1.36 -11.85
CA ASP A 97 8.68 0.07 -11.65
C ASP A 97 8.20 0.93 -12.83
N GLN A 98 8.32 0.44 -14.07
CA GLN A 98 7.79 1.12 -15.26
C GLN A 98 6.26 1.15 -15.29
N ASN A 99 5.59 0.10 -14.82
CA ASN A 99 4.12 0.02 -14.80
C ASN A 99 3.50 1.00 -13.79
N ILE A 100 4.16 1.23 -12.64
CA ILE A 100 3.71 2.21 -11.64
C ILE A 100 3.68 3.63 -12.22
N LEU A 101 4.73 4.00 -12.99
CA LEU A 101 4.85 5.34 -13.59
C LEU A 101 3.78 5.64 -14.64
N ASN A 102 3.24 4.62 -15.30
CA ASN A 102 2.17 4.76 -16.29
C ASN A 102 0.79 4.81 -15.66
N THR A 103 0.61 4.16 -14.50
CA THR A 103 -0.67 4.15 -13.76
C THR A 103 -0.89 5.45 -12.99
N ALA A 104 0.18 6.10 -12.50
CA ALA A 104 0.11 7.35 -11.73
C ALA A 104 0.03 8.63 -12.60
N LYS A 105 -0.15 8.51 -13.91
CA LYS A 105 -0.23 9.64 -14.87
C LYS A 105 -1.61 9.77 -15.55
N ALA A 106 -2.56 8.93 -15.19
CA ALA A 106 -3.93 8.98 -15.70
C ALA A 106 -4.78 9.99 -14.93
#